data_AF-V9IF18-F1
#
_entry.id   AF-V9IF18-F1
#
_cell.length_a   1.000
_cell.length_b   1.000
_cell.length_c   1.000
_cell.angle_alpha   90.00
_cell.angle_beta   90.00
_cell.angle_gamma   90.00
#
_symmetry.space_group_name_H-M   'P 1'
#
loop_
_entity.id
_entity.type
_entity.pdbx_description
1 polymer ?
#
loop_
_entity_poly.entity_id
_entity_poly.type
_entity_poly.pdbx_seq_one_letter_code
_entity_poly.pdbx_strand_id
1 'polypeptide(L)' 'MQLYPNEFKNVRNAVFRIYKKYGMLGYFKGIVPRILRRTLMTAMAWTVYEEVAKLLNLSIFYY' A
#
# COMPACT_ATOMS: atom_id res chain seq x y z
N MET A 1 4.33 13.54 -16.17
CA MET A 1 5.13 13.28 -17.38
C MET A 1 4.99 11.81 -17.75
N GLN A 2 4.43 11.47 -18.92
CA GLN A 2 4.32 10.06 -19.35
C GLN A 2 5.70 9.55 -19.77
N LEU A 3 6.16 8.45 -19.19
CA LEU A 3 7.49 7.88 -19.46
C LEU A 3 7.60 7.29 -20.88
N TYR A 4 6.51 6.78 -21.46
CA TYR A 4 6.48 6.17 -22.81
C TYR A 4 5.21 6.58 -23.59
N PRO A 5 5.19 7.78 -24.18
CA PRO A 5 4.00 8.31 -24.86
C PRO A 5 3.60 7.51 -26.12
N ASN A 6 4.57 6.91 -26.83
CA ASN A 6 4.29 6.13 -28.04
C ASN A 6 3.80 4.70 -27.76
N GLU A 7 4.15 4.13 -26.61
CA GLU A 7 3.78 2.76 -26.26
C GLU A 7 2.45 2.65 -25.52
N PHE A 8 2.11 3.65 -24.70
CA PHE A 8 0.90 3.69 -23.89
C PHE A 8 0.01 4.87 -24.28
N LYS A 9 -0.44 4.87 -25.54
CA LYS A 9 -1.36 5.90 -26.07
C LYS A 9 -2.69 5.98 -25.31
N ASN A 10 -3.23 4.82 -24.92
CA ASN A 10 -4.54 4.71 -24.26
C ASN A 10 -4.47 3.77 -23.06
N VAL A 11 -5.23 4.08 -21.99
CA VAL A 11 -5.34 3.25 -20.79
C VAL A 11 -5.77 1.82 -21.14
N ARG A 12 -6.74 1.66 -22.04
CA ARG A 12 -7.21 0.33 -22.50
C ARG A 12 -6.09 -0.51 -23.15
N ASN A 13 -5.23 0.12 -23.95
CA ASN A 13 -4.10 -0.56 -24.58
C ASN A 13 -3.05 -0.96 -23.54
N ALA A 14 -2.80 -0.11 -22.55
CA ALA A 14 -1.90 -0.43 -21.44
C ALA A 14 -2.40 -1.62 -20.62
N VAL A 15 -3.68 -1.63 -20.26
CA VAL A 15 -4.32 -2.73 -19.54
C VAL A 15 -4.19 -4.02 -20.34
N PHE A 16 -4.61 -4.05 -21.61
CA PHE A 16 -4.53 -5.26 -22.43
C PHE A 16 -3.09 -5.78 -22.61
N ARG A 17 -2.11 -4.87 -22.76
CA ARG A 17 -0.69 -5.23 -22.86
C ARG A 17 -0.14 -5.82 -21.57
N ILE A 18 -0.46 -5.26 -20.41
CA ILE A 18 -0.03 -5.79 -19.10
C ILE A 18 -0.61 -7.18 -18.89
N TYR A 19 -1.91 -7.35 -19.16
CA TYR A 19 -2.59 -8.64 -19.08
C TYR A 19 -1.93 -9.69 -19.99
N LYS A 20 -1.66 -9.35 -21.25
CA LYS A 20 -1.01 -10.29 -22.19
C LYS A 20 0.42 -10.66 -21.79
N LYS A 21 1.17 -9.73 -21.20
CA LYS A 21 2.60 -9.93 -20.85
C LYS A 21 2.83 -10.59 -19.50
N TYR A 22 1.99 -10.29 -18.50
CA TYR A 22 2.20 -10.71 -17.11
C TYR A 22 0.99 -11.45 -16.50
N GLY A 23 -0.11 -11.61 -17.25
CA GLY A 23 -1.35 -12.20 -16.74
C GLY A 23 -2.05 -11.35 -15.68
N MET A 24 -3.07 -11.92 -15.01
CA MET A 24 -3.73 -11.27 -13.87
C MET A 24 -2.76 -10.98 -12.72
N LEU A 25 -1.81 -11.89 -12.45
CA LEU A 25 -0.83 -11.75 -11.37
C LEU A 25 0.13 -10.57 -11.59
N GLY A 26 0.30 -10.12 -12.84
CA GLY A 26 1.08 -8.93 -13.17
C GLY A 26 0.59 -7.65 -12.50
N TYR A 27 -0.72 -7.52 -12.28
CA TYR A 27 -1.28 -6.35 -11.58
C TYR A 27 -1.02 -6.37 -10.08
N PHE A 28 -0.90 -7.56 -9.50
CA PHE A 28 -0.68 -7.74 -8.06
C PHE A 28 0.81 -7.79 -7.70
N LYS A 29 1.71 -7.77 -8.71
CA LYS A 29 3.15 -7.74 -8.51
C LYS A 29 3.55 -6.44 -7.80
N GLY A 30 3.84 -6.54 -6.50
CA GLY A 30 4.18 -5.40 -5.64
C GLY A 30 3.09 -4.97 -4.64
N ILE A 31 1.95 -5.67 -4.60
CA ILE A 31 0.93 -5.42 -3.57
C ILE A 31 1.41 -5.87 -2.19
N VAL A 32 2.13 -6.99 -2.11
CA VAL A 32 2.70 -7.50 -0.84
C VAL A 32 3.55 -6.44 -0.11
N PRO A 33 4.61 -5.86 -0.71
CA PRO A 33 5.40 -4.83 -0.03
C PRO A 33 4.59 -3.55 0.27
N ARG A 34 3.59 -3.23 -0.55
CA ARG A 34 2.70 -2.07 -0.32
C ARG A 34 1.82 -2.27 0.92
N ILE A 35 1.18 -3.44 1.03
CA ILE A 35 0.33 -3.79 2.18
C ILE A 35 1.19 -3.86 3.43
N LEU A 36 2.32 -4.57 3.37
CA LEU A 36 3.26 -4.68 4.48
C LEU A 36 3.66 -3.31 5.02
N ARG A 37 4.08 -2.38 4.13
CA ARG A 37 4.42 -1.01 4.53
C ARG A 37 3.25 -0.32 5.23
N ARG A 38 2.03 -0.42 4.70
CA ARG A 38 0.85 0.22 5.29
C ARG A 38 0.55 -0.33 6.68
N THR A 39 0.57 -1.65 6.83
CA THR A 39 0.33 -2.32 8.11
C THR A 39 1.39 -1.97 9.16
N LEU A 40 2.67 -1.92 8.76
CA LEU A 40 3.75 -1.53 9.66
C LEU A 40 3.59 -0.09 10.15
N MET A 41 3.25 0.85 9.25
CA MET A 41 3.01 2.25 9.63
C MET A 41 1.85 2.38 10.62
N THR A 42 0.74 1.67 10.39
CA THR A 42 -0.41 1.70 11.31
C THR A 42 -0.10 1.03 12.65
N ALA A 43 0.63 -0.08 12.63
CA ALA A 43 1.04 -0.77 13.85
C ALA A 43 1.98 0.10 14.70
N MET A 44 2.98 0.74 14.09
CA MET A 44 3.87 1.67 14.78
C MET A 44 3.10 2.85 15.39
N ALA A 45 2.18 3.44 14.64
CA ALA A 45 1.35 4.54 15.14
C ALA A 45 0.49 4.10 16.34
N TRP A 46 -0.07 2.89 16.29
CA TRP A 46 -0.82 2.31 17.40
C TRP A 46 0.06 2.09 18.63
N THR A 47 1.23 1.45 18.46
CA THR A 47 2.16 1.21 19.58
C THR A 47 2.61 2.51 20.24
N VAL A 48 2.96 3.53 19.46
CA VAL A 48 3.34 4.84 20.01
C VAL A 48 2.16 5.51 20.72
N TYR A 49 0.96 5.42 20.15
CA TYR A 49 -0.25 5.94 20.79
C TYR A 49 -0.49 5.27 22.16
N GLU A 50 -0.38 3.94 22.22
CA GLU A 50 -0.51 3.21 23.48
C GLU A 50 0.52 3.71 24.49
N GLU A 51 1.82 3.68 24.16
CA GLU A 51 2.88 4.10 25.09
C GLU A 51 2.68 5.55 25.60
N VAL A 52 2.28 6.48 24.74
CA VAL A 52 1.98 7.85 25.14
C VAL A 52 0.74 7.92 26.03
N ALA A 53 -0.32 7.18 25.73
CA ALA A 53 -1.52 7.12 26.55
C ALA A 53 -1.24 6.54 27.94
N LYS A 54 -0.37 5.51 28.04
CA LYS A 54 0.11 4.94 29.30
C LYS A 54 0.85 5.98 30.15
N LEU A 55 1.79 6.72 29.55
CA LEU A 55 2.55 7.78 30.24
C LEU A 55 1.66 8.91 30.75
N LEU A 56 0.59 9.24 30.02
CA LEU A 56 -0.36 10.29 30.40
C LEU A 56 -1.43 9.80 31.40
N ASN A 57 -1.33 8.56 31.90
CA ASN A 57 -2.35 7.92 32.76
C ASN A 57 -3.77 8.04 32.18
N LEU A 58 -3.89 8.05 30.85
CA LEU A 58 -5.18 8.01 30.17
C LEU A 58 -5.70 6.57 30.30
N SER A 59 -6.41 6.31 31.40
CA SER A 59 -7.00 5.04 31.83
C SER A 59 -8.13 4.52 30.92
N ILE A 60 -8.11 4.87 29.62
CA ILE A 60 -9.21 4.62 28.70
C ILE A 60 -9.09 3.24 28.02
N PHE A 61 -7.93 2.59 28.07
CA PHE A 61 -7.70 1.31 27.36
C PHE A 61 -7.13 0.16 28.20
N TYR A 62 -7.01 0.32 29.52
CA TYR A 62 -6.63 -0.80 30.39
C TYR A 62 -7.90 -1.57 30.82
N TYR A 63 -8.31 -2.53 30.00
CA TYR A 63 -9.15 -3.66 30.39
C TYR A 63 -8.47 -4.96 29.96
#